data_AF-A0AAW5PHW6-F1
#
_entry.id   AF-A0AAW5PHW6-F1
#
_cell.length_a   1.000
_cell.length_b   1.000
_cell.length_c   1.000
_cell.angle_alpha   90.00
_cell.angle_beta   90.00
_cell.angle_gamma   90.00
#
_symmetry.space_group_name_H-M   'P 1'
#
loop_
_entity.id
_entity.type
_entity.pdbx_description
1 polymer ?
#
loop_
_entity_poly.entity_id
_entity_poly.type
_entity_poly.pdbx_seq_one_letter_code
_entity_poly.pdbx_strand_id
1 'polypeptide(L)'
;MDSDSEVGTVAHLPPAWSAGISPFGFVVQTLRFNSLYCSDGHGAFGIRPRYTEDLCRQLCLSAKARTSIAARIPAASILAPLWQPTAWQVFGGSATHWRPYLSGCTECMKTGYHSMLFQMPWVNRCPWHSQPLTSQCDHCSRPLWHGFRSDAPPLLCPCGHDPVSSRNTIDEEGRIEVLRGSWIKRYLRWAGTSRGRRTLIGVGDDLTSAEEAAVLFRGRAYPWYRPQYASSDVLIRASTVRHGQSVEARSQNAAFLRLAPSMGPGRDFFLELPQALERPMARITASVAAKFRESTFSARERACLGLPEASEGGQPSSRASVVLLPAYRVREHLFLDGRVLGRPTQAVLREIAQAMSLLPSDNPAIEALARAYERVLGRGFASSALHLLGRLDGSATDVEAALIRPVVLIRHRRSSCFLTLAWLGCAGKERSRAGGQV
;
A
#
# COMPACT_ATOMS: atom_id res chain seq x y z
N MET A 1 3.32 6.72 -44.52
CA MET A 1 4.33 7.20 -43.56
C MET A 1 5.03 5.96 -43.04
N ASP A 2 6.19 5.67 -43.62
CA ASP A 2 6.93 4.42 -43.45
C ASP A 2 7.37 4.24 -41.99
N SER A 3 6.75 3.29 -41.29
CA SER A 3 6.96 3.04 -39.86
C SER A 3 8.08 2.04 -39.55
N ASP A 4 8.80 1.58 -40.58
CA ASP A 4 9.76 0.47 -40.47
C ASP A 4 11.20 0.88 -40.80
N SER A 5 11.56 2.17 -40.67
CA SER A 5 12.99 2.52 -40.63
C SER A 5 13.57 1.99 -39.33
N GLU A 6 14.32 0.89 -39.39
CA GLU A 6 15.12 0.43 -38.26
C GLU A 6 16.05 1.58 -37.83
N VAL A 7 15.78 2.15 -36.66
CA VAL A 7 16.68 3.13 -36.06
C VAL A 7 18.01 2.41 -35.85
N GLY A 8 19.04 2.86 -36.58
CA GLY A 8 20.40 2.37 -36.43
C GLY A 8 20.89 2.50 -34.98
N THR A 9 22.01 1.85 -34.67
CA THR A 9 22.64 1.78 -33.35
C THR A 9 22.42 3.05 -32.52
N VAL A 10 21.64 2.94 -31.45
CA VAL A 10 21.27 4.08 -30.59
C VAL A 10 22.42 4.35 -29.61
N ALA A 11 22.93 5.57 -29.61
CA ALA A 11 24.00 5.95 -28.67
C ALA A 11 23.45 6.03 -27.25
N HIS A 12 24.19 5.58 -26.26
CA HIS A 12 23.76 5.62 -24.86
C HIS A 12 24.95 5.87 -23.95
N LEU A 13 24.70 6.48 -22.79
CA LEU A 13 25.71 6.54 -21.74
C LEU A 13 26.08 5.12 -21.29
N PRO A 14 27.33 4.86 -20.88
CA PRO A 14 27.71 3.57 -20.32
C PRO A 14 26.77 3.19 -19.17
N PRO A 15 26.05 2.06 -19.24
CA PRO A 15 25.08 1.71 -18.20
C PRO A 15 25.71 1.56 -16.80
N ALA A 16 27.01 1.29 -16.72
CA ALA A 16 27.78 1.26 -15.49
C ALA A 16 27.79 2.62 -14.75
N TRP A 17 27.68 3.74 -15.48
CA TRP A 17 27.70 5.09 -14.91
C TRP A 17 26.33 5.54 -14.40
N SER A 18 25.27 4.83 -14.78
CA SER A 18 23.89 5.17 -14.43
C SER A 18 23.39 4.38 -13.22
N ALA A 19 24.14 4.39 -12.12
CA ALA A 19 23.82 3.61 -10.93
C ALA A 19 22.38 3.87 -10.43
N GLY A 20 21.58 2.80 -10.34
CA GLY A 20 20.19 2.84 -9.89
C GLY A 20 19.21 3.53 -10.82
N ILE A 21 19.60 3.82 -12.07
CA ILE A 21 18.68 4.31 -13.10
C ILE A 21 17.56 3.30 -13.32
N SER A 22 16.33 3.79 -13.44
CA SER A 22 15.16 2.99 -13.80
C SER A 22 15.14 2.67 -15.30
N PRO A 23 14.38 1.64 -15.73
CA PRO A 23 14.12 1.41 -17.15
C PRO A 23 13.56 2.65 -17.85
N PHE A 24 12.68 3.37 -17.15
CA PHE A 24 12.13 4.63 -17.60
C PHE A 24 13.21 5.70 -17.81
N GLY A 25 14.04 5.97 -16.80
CA GLY A 25 15.12 6.95 -16.90
C GLY A 25 16.12 6.59 -17.99
N PHE A 26 16.41 5.31 -18.18
CA PHE A 26 17.32 4.84 -19.24
C PHE A 26 16.75 5.13 -20.63
N VAL A 27 15.46 4.85 -20.87
CA VAL A 27 14.78 5.18 -22.13
C VAL A 27 14.75 6.69 -22.36
N VAL A 28 14.36 7.48 -21.35
CA VAL A 28 14.32 8.95 -21.44
C VAL A 28 15.69 9.50 -21.80
N GLN A 29 16.72 9.13 -21.05
CA GLN A 29 18.08 9.62 -21.25
C GLN A 29 18.61 9.24 -22.63
N THR A 30 18.37 8.01 -23.08
CA THR A 30 18.81 7.53 -24.38
C THR A 30 18.08 8.25 -25.53
N LEU A 31 16.76 8.41 -25.46
CA LEU A 31 16.01 9.18 -26.48
C LEU A 31 16.50 10.62 -26.55
N ARG A 32 16.70 11.27 -25.39
CA ARG A 32 17.20 12.65 -25.30
C ARG A 32 18.61 12.79 -25.85
N PHE A 33 19.47 11.83 -25.57
CA PHE A 33 20.85 11.82 -26.07
C PHE A 33 20.93 11.75 -27.60
N ASN A 34 19.98 11.06 -28.24
CA ASN A 34 19.93 10.91 -29.69
C ASN A 34 18.98 11.90 -30.38
N SER A 35 18.42 12.87 -29.65
CA SER A 35 17.39 13.80 -30.16
C SER A 35 16.17 13.09 -30.78
N LEU A 36 15.78 11.96 -30.20
CA LEU A 36 14.64 11.15 -30.64
C LEU A 36 13.36 11.51 -29.87
N TYR A 37 12.21 11.26 -30.50
CA TYR A 37 10.89 11.44 -29.93
C TYR A 37 10.37 10.16 -29.27
N CYS A 38 9.27 10.27 -28.52
CA CYS A 38 8.63 9.10 -27.93
C CYS A 38 8.13 8.09 -28.99
N SER A 39 7.77 8.54 -30.20
CA SER A 39 7.41 7.66 -31.33
C SER A 39 8.52 6.68 -31.71
N ASP A 40 9.77 7.07 -31.51
CA ASP A 40 10.94 6.29 -31.94
C ASP A 40 11.27 5.15 -30.96
N GLY A 41 10.56 5.09 -29.83
CA GLY A 41 10.76 4.07 -28.80
C GLY A 41 10.63 2.64 -29.32
N HIS A 42 9.82 2.41 -30.37
CA HIS A 42 9.66 1.07 -30.92
C HIS A 42 10.90 0.63 -31.68
N GLY A 43 11.44 1.47 -32.56
CA GLY A 43 12.67 1.19 -33.28
C GLY A 43 13.87 1.06 -32.31
N ALA A 44 13.97 1.98 -31.35
CA ALA A 44 15.09 2.05 -30.42
C ALA A 44 15.11 0.94 -29.35
N PHE A 45 13.95 0.58 -28.78
CA PHE A 45 13.90 -0.36 -27.63
C PHE A 45 12.86 -1.48 -27.76
N GLY A 46 12.13 -1.55 -28.87
CA GLY A 46 11.02 -2.50 -29.03
C GLY A 46 9.80 -2.18 -28.17
N ILE A 47 9.70 -0.98 -27.61
CA ILE A 47 8.59 -0.54 -26.75
C ILE A 47 7.66 0.40 -27.55
N ARG A 48 6.34 0.25 -27.40
CA ARG A 48 5.37 1.16 -28.01
C ARG A 48 4.70 1.98 -26.90
N PRO A 49 5.27 3.13 -26.51
CA PRO A 49 4.65 3.98 -25.51
C PRO A 49 3.30 4.48 -26.05
N ARG A 50 2.24 4.35 -25.26
CA ARG A 50 0.94 4.96 -25.58
C ARG A 50 0.74 6.19 -24.72
N TYR A 51 0.17 7.24 -25.31
CA TYR A 51 -0.05 8.53 -24.65
C TYR A 51 -0.84 8.42 -23.32
N THR A 52 -1.78 7.48 -23.25
CA THR A 52 -2.64 7.27 -22.07
C THR A 52 -2.03 6.35 -21.01
N GLU A 53 -0.87 5.76 -21.26
CA GLU A 53 -0.23 4.80 -20.36
C GLU A 53 0.79 5.50 -19.45
N ASP A 54 0.82 5.12 -18.17
CA ASP A 54 1.93 5.49 -17.28
C ASP A 54 3.19 4.74 -17.73
N LEU A 55 3.99 5.41 -18.56
CA LEU A 55 5.20 4.85 -19.14
C LEU A 55 6.21 4.45 -18.05
N CYS A 56 6.27 5.19 -16.93
CA CYS A 56 7.14 4.83 -15.82
C CYS A 56 6.71 3.48 -15.23
N ARG A 57 5.42 3.34 -14.91
CA ARG A 57 4.87 2.08 -14.40
C ARG A 57 5.03 0.94 -15.42
N GLN A 58 4.74 1.20 -16.69
CA GLN A 58 4.86 0.20 -17.75
C GLN A 58 6.30 -0.31 -17.87
N LEU A 59 7.28 0.58 -18.00
CA LEU A 59 8.68 0.19 -18.16
C LEU A 59 9.27 -0.41 -16.88
N CYS A 60 8.92 0.13 -15.72
CA CYS A 60 9.47 -0.36 -14.45
C CYS A 60 8.84 -1.67 -14.00
N LEU A 61 7.55 -1.91 -14.23
CA LEU A 61 6.85 -3.10 -13.74
C LEU A 61 6.76 -4.22 -14.80
N SER A 62 6.75 -3.92 -16.11
CA SER A 62 6.67 -4.95 -17.16
C SER A 62 8.01 -5.67 -17.39
N ALA A 63 8.05 -6.96 -17.06
CA ALA A 63 9.20 -7.82 -17.38
C ALA A 63 9.48 -7.86 -18.89
N LYS A 64 8.43 -7.92 -19.72
CA LYS A 64 8.53 -7.90 -21.19
C LYS A 64 9.23 -6.63 -21.68
N ALA A 65 8.87 -5.46 -21.14
CA ALA A 65 9.51 -4.20 -21.53
C ALA A 65 11.00 -4.19 -21.16
N ARG A 66 11.35 -4.64 -19.95
CA ARG A 66 12.74 -4.74 -19.51
C ARG A 66 13.57 -5.69 -20.39
N THR A 67 13.03 -6.84 -20.73
CA THR A 67 13.67 -7.80 -21.64
C THR A 67 13.83 -7.21 -23.05
N SER A 68 12.84 -6.49 -23.56
CA SER A 68 12.91 -5.83 -24.86
C SER A 68 14.03 -4.79 -24.91
N ILE A 69 14.15 -3.95 -23.87
CA ILE A 69 15.23 -2.96 -23.76
C ILE A 69 16.60 -3.66 -23.76
N ALA A 70 16.77 -4.72 -22.94
CA ALA A 70 18.04 -5.44 -22.85
C ALA A 70 18.40 -6.19 -24.15
N ALA A 71 17.40 -6.67 -24.90
CA ALA A 71 17.62 -7.33 -26.19
C ALA A 71 18.09 -6.34 -27.27
N ARG A 72 17.55 -5.11 -27.26
CA ARG A 72 17.94 -4.06 -28.21
C ARG A 72 19.24 -3.36 -27.82
N ILE A 73 19.52 -3.27 -26.52
CA ILE A 73 20.74 -2.67 -25.98
C ILE A 73 21.38 -3.67 -25.01
N PRO A 74 22.21 -4.61 -25.51
CA PRO A 74 22.80 -5.67 -24.68
C PRO A 74 23.58 -5.15 -23.47
N ALA A 75 24.23 -3.99 -23.60
CA ALA A 75 24.94 -3.33 -22.51
C ALA A 75 24.04 -3.00 -21.31
N ALA A 76 22.73 -2.80 -21.51
CA ALA A 76 21.78 -2.54 -20.44
C ALA A 76 21.52 -3.76 -19.54
N SER A 77 21.96 -4.96 -19.92
CA SER A 77 21.80 -6.19 -19.15
C SER A 77 22.43 -6.10 -17.74
N ILE A 78 23.49 -5.28 -17.57
CA ILE A 78 24.09 -5.02 -16.25
C ILE A 78 23.12 -4.37 -15.27
N LEU A 79 22.10 -3.66 -15.77
CA LEU A 79 21.08 -3.00 -14.96
C LEU A 79 19.90 -3.93 -14.61
N ALA A 80 19.79 -5.10 -15.25
CA ALA A 80 18.64 -5.99 -15.08
C ALA A 80 18.35 -6.38 -13.61
N PRO A 81 19.34 -6.63 -12.73
CA PRO A 81 19.08 -6.87 -11.31
C PRO A 81 18.50 -5.64 -10.59
N LEU A 82 18.98 -4.45 -10.96
CA LEU A 82 18.51 -3.16 -10.40
C LEU A 82 17.15 -2.77 -10.94
N TRP A 83 16.71 -3.30 -12.07
CA TRP A 83 15.39 -3.03 -12.62
C TRP A 83 14.27 -3.92 -12.08
N GLN A 84 14.58 -4.86 -11.17
CA GLN A 84 13.55 -5.67 -10.52
C GLN A 84 12.86 -4.88 -9.41
N PRO A 85 11.55 -4.58 -9.49
CA PRO A 85 10.85 -3.77 -8.49
C PRO A 85 10.93 -4.35 -7.07
N THR A 86 10.92 -5.68 -6.97
CA THR A 86 11.03 -6.43 -5.70
C THR A 86 12.34 -6.15 -4.96
N ALA A 87 13.43 -5.83 -5.67
CA ALA A 87 14.70 -5.47 -5.07
C ALA A 87 14.63 -4.16 -4.27
N TRP A 88 13.68 -3.28 -4.59
CA TRP A 88 13.51 -1.97 -3.98
C TRP A 88 12.48 -1.94 -2.85
N GLN A 89 11.63 -2.95 -2.75
CA GLN A 89 10.61 -3.05 -1.70
C GLN A 89 11.26 -3.17 -0.31
N VAL A 90 10.65 -2.63 0.74
CA VAL A 90 11.20 -2.70 2.12
C VAL A 90 10.37 -3.57 3.04
N PHE A 91 9.21 -4.00 2.56
CA PHE A 91 8.29 -4.91 3.22
C PHE A 91 8.27 -6.22 2.44
N GLY A 92 8.21 -7.34 3.15
CA GLY A 92 7.91 -8.64 2.58
C GLY A 92 6.40 -8.76 2.29
N GLY A 93 6.07 -9.68 1.39
CA GLY A 93 4.71 -9.89 0.89
C GLY A 93 4.69 -9.98 -0.63
N SER A 94 3.52 -10.26 -1.20
CA SER A 94 3.28 -10.30 -2.65
C SER A 94 2.99 -8.93 -3.26
N ALA A 95 2.52 -7.97 -2.46
CA ALA A 95 2.20 -6.63 -2.93
C ALA A 95 3.46 -5.85 -3.30
N THR A 96 3.48 -5.28 -4.51
CA THR A 96 4.52 -4.33 -4.93
C THR A 96 4.02 -2.93 -4.65
N HIS A 97 4.63 -2.24 -3.68
CA HIS A 97 4.28 -0.87 -3.37
C HIS A 97 4.99 0.08 -4.33
N TRP A 98 4.21 0.83 -5.10
CA TRP A 98 4.71 1.70 -6.17
C TRP A 98 3.87 2.97 -6.25
N ARG A 99 4.50 4.13 -6.44
CA ARG A 99 3.78 5.39 -6.69
C ARG A 99 2.99 5.28 -8.01
N PRO A 100 1.66 5.55 -8.03
CA PRO A 100 0.84 5.52 -9.24
C PRO A 100 1.06 6.75 -10.14
N TYR A 101 2.02 7.60 -9.81
CA TYR A 101 2.43 8.76 -10.58
C TYR A 101 3.95 8.79 -10.69
N LEU A 102 4.45 9.45 -11.74
CA LEU A 102 5.88 9.76 -11.86
C LEU A 102 6.27 10.73 -10.75
N SER A 103 7.30 10.36 -9.98
CA SER A 103 7.94 11.25 -9.02
C SER A 103 9.43 11.27 -9.26
N GLY A 104 10.05 12.44 -9.13
CA GLY A 104 11.48 12.54 -9.34
C GLY A 104 12.08 13.80 -8.77
N CYS A 105 13.41 13.87 -8.85
CA CYS A 105 14.19 15.00 -8.40
C CYS A 105 14.41 15.96 -9.57
N THR A 106 14.12 17.24 -9.38
CA THR A 106 14.28 18.28 -10.40
C THR A 106 15.73 18.36 -10.90
N GLU A 107 16.71 18.25 -9.99
CA GLU A 107 18.13 18.22 -10.35
C GLU A 107 18.52 16.97 -11.15
N CYS A 108 17.95 15.80 -10.83
CA CYS A 108 18.19 14.61 -11.64
C CYS A 108 17.56 14.69 -13.03
N MET A 109 16.38 15.31 -13.15
CA MET A 109 15.69 15.44 -14.42
C MET A 109 16.47 16.29 -15.42
N LYS A 110 17.31 17.23 -14.94
CA LYS A 110 18.20 18.03 -15.80
C LYS A 110 19.14 17.20 -16.67
N THR A 111 19.49 15.98 -16.25
CA THR A 111 20.34 15.03 -16.99
C THR A 111 19.55 13.88 -17.63
N GLY A 112 18.21 13.97 -17.61
CA GLY A 112 17.32 12.88 -18.02
C GLY A 112 17.31 11.69 -17.06
N TYR A 113 17.98 11.77 -15.90
CA TYR A 113 18.09 10.67 -14.95
C TYR A 113 16.82 10.50 -14.12
N HIS A 114 16.36 9.26 -13.98
CA HIS A 114 15.32 8.87 -13.02
C HIS A 114 15.65 7.53 -12.37
N SER A 115 15.58 7.46 -11.03
CA SER A 115 15.87 6.24 -10.27
C SER A 115 14.63 5.43 -9.93
N MET A 116 14.76 4.10 -9.89
CA MET A 116 13.74 3.22 -9.31
C MET A 116 13.37 3.62 -7.87
N LEU A 117 14.34 4.19 -7.14
CA LEU A 117 14.18 4.62 -5.76
C LEU A 117 13.09 5.68 -5.59
N PHE A 118 12.92 6.55 -6.59
CA PHE A 118 12.00 7.69 -6.50
C PHE A 118 10.55 7.23 -6.45
N GLN A 119 10.24 6.10 -7.08
CA GLN A 119 8.89 5.54 -7.12
C GLN A 119 8.49 4.76 -5.87
N MET A 120 9.34 4.75 -4.84
CA MET A 120 9.05 4.08 -3.58
C MET A 120 8.21 4.98 -2.64
N PRO A 121 7.10 4.46 -2.08
CA PRO A 121 6.37 4.92 -0.89
C PRO A 121 6.63 6.30 -0.27
N TRP A 122 7.50 6.50 0.70
CA TRP A 122 8.73 5.79 0.84
C TRP A 122 9.93 6.70 0.96
N VAL A 123 10.24 7.19 -0.22
CA VAL A 123 11.32 8.08 -0.53
C VAL A 123 10.60 9.34 -0.95
N ASN A 124 10.78 10.41 -0.19
CA ASN A 124 10.20 11.72 -0.51
C ASN A 124 11.29 12.75 -0.81
N ARG A 125 12.56 12.34 -0.75
CA ARG A 125 13.71 13.17 -1.11
C ARG A 125 14.74 12.37 -1.88
N CYS A 126 15.40 13.04 -2.80
CA CYS A 126 16.60 12.54 -3.46
C CYS A 126 17.75 12.42 -2.44
N PRO A 127 18.38 11.24 -2.27
CA PRO A 127 19.43 11.08 -1.26
C PRO A 127 20.76 11.76 -1.61
N TRP A 128 21.03 12.03 -2.89
CA TRP A 128 22.28 12.65 -3.32
C TRP A 128 22.15 14.14 -3.63
N HIS A 129 20.98 14.64 -4.04
CA HIS A 129 20.74 16.08 -4.19
C HIS A 129 20.07 16.71 -2.96
N SER A 130 19.58 15.90 -2.03
CA SER A 130 18.86 16.38 -0.85
C SER A 130 17.71 17.34 -1.21
N GLN A 131 16.99 17.08 -2.31
CA GLN A 131 15.81 17.82 -2.73
C GLN A 131 14.54 16.99 -2.55
N PRO A 132 13.39 17.58 -2.20
CA PRO A 132 12.10 16.90 -2.27
C PRO A 132 11.85 16.30 -3.65
N LEU A 133 11.22 15.13 -3.69
CA LEU A 133 10.70 14.60 -4.94
C LEU A 133 9.42 15.35 -5.30
N THR A 134 9.26 15.70 -6.56
CA THR A 134 8.05 16.32 -7.12
C THR A 134 7.39 15.37 -8.11
N SER A 135 6.06 15.46 -8.21
CA SER A 135 5.24 14.80 -9.23
C SER A 135 4.62 15.79 -10.21
N GLN A 136 4.98 17.08 -10.10
CA GLN A 136 4.41 18.18 -10.87
C GLN A 136 5.51 19.01 -11.54
N CYS A 137 5.15 19.68 -12.64
CA CYS A 137 6.00 20.65 -13.32
C CYS A 137 6.15 21.93 -12.48
N ASP A 138 7.37 22.42 -12.30
CA ASP A 138 7.66 23.62 -11.50
C ASP A 138 7.09 24.91 -12.12
N HIS A 139 6.76 24.91 -13.42
CA HIS A 139 6.23 26.08 -14.13
C HIS A 139 4.71 26.16 -14.18
N CYS A 140 4.01 25.03 -14.36
CA CYS A 140 2.55 25.02 -14.55
C CYS A 140 1.79 24.10 -13.58
N SER A 141 2.50 23.46 -12.65
CA SER A 141 1.96 22.51 -11.66
C SER A 141 1.24 21.29 -12.24
N ARG A 142 1.20 21.13 -13.57
CA ARG A 142 0.65 19.94 -14.21
C ARG A 142 1.48 18.71 -13.79
N PRO A 143 0.84 17.55 -13.58
CA PRO A 143 1.56 16.33 -13.30
C PRO A 143 2.62 16.00 -14.36
N LEU A 144 3.79 15.53 -13.93
CA LEU A 144 4.92 15.18 -14.80
C LEU A 144 4.59 14.06 -15.80
N TRP A 145 3.58 13.24 -15.50
CA TRP A 145 3.14 12.15 -16.37
C TRP A 145 2.41 12.62 -17.63
N HIS A 146 1.87 13.84 -17.68
CA HIS A 146 1.19 14.37 -18.87
C HIS A 146 2.15 14.80 -20.00
N GLY A 147 3.46 14.60 -19.84
CA GLY A 147 4.49 15.07 -20.78
C GLY A 147 4.90 14.12 -21.90
N PHE A 148 4.22 12.98 -22.11
CA PHE A 148 4.63 11.99 -23.13
C PHE A 148 3.81 12.08 -24.40
N ARG A 149 4.00 13.15 -25.18
CA ARG A 149 3.46 13.21 -26.53
C ARG A 149 4.32 12.38 -27.49
N SER A 150 3.70 11.70 -28.45
CA SER A 150 4.43 10.90 -29.43
C SER A 150 5.38 11.73 -30.30
N ASP A 151 5.01 12.99 -30.57
CA ASP A 151 5.71 13.96 -31.41
C ASP A 151 6.60 14.93 -30.62
N ALA A 152 6.88 14.63 -29.35
CA ALA A 152 7.72 15.46 -28.50
C ALA A 152 8.83 14.63 -27.85
N PRO A 153 9.96 15.26 -27.49
CA PRO A 153 10.99 14.58 -26.72
C PRO A 153 10.49 14.32 -25.28
N PRO A 154 10.93 13.22 -24.65
CA PRO A 154 10.34 12.74 -23.39
C PRO A 154 10.61 13.67 -22.21
N LEU A 155 9.67 13.84 -21.28
CA LEU A 155 9.70 14.84 -20.18
C LEU A 155 9.48 16.30 -20.60
N LEU A 156 9.21 16.61 -21.88
CA LEU A 156 8.79 17.94 -22.26
C LEU A 156 7.37 18.21 -21.73
N CYS A 157 7.20 19.21 -20.89
CA CYS A 157 5.89 19.55 -20.36
C CYS A 157 5.01 20.18 -21.46
N PRO A 158 3.68 19.95 -21.49
CA PRO A 158 2.80 20.62 -22.44
C PRO A 158 2.77 22.16 -22.32
N CYS A 159 3.28 22.74 -21.22
CA CYS A 159 3.47 24.18 -21.11
C CYS A 159 4.73 24.70 -21.82
N GLY A 160 5.52 23.83 -22.45
CA GLY A 160 6.78 24.15 -23.11
C GLY A 160 8.01 24.12 -22.20
N HIS A 161 7.84 23.93 -20.89
CA HIS A 161 8.98 23.76 -20.00
C HIS A 161 9.68 22.41 -20.24
N ASP A 162 10.96 22.48 -20.56
CA ASP A 162 11.85 21.32 -20.67
C ASP A 162 12.83 21.29 -19.49
N PRO A 163 12.68 20.36 -18.54
CA PRO A 163 13.63 20.24 -17.45
C PRO A 163 14.97 19.66 -17.91
N VAL A 164 15.02 18.97 -19.06
CA VAL A 164 16.22 18.25 -19.52
C VAL A 164 17.13 19.18 -20.32
N SER A 165 18.41 19.26 -19.93
CA SER A 165 19.44 19.96 -20.70
C SER A 165 20.38 18.95 -21.33
N SER A 166 20.42 18.87 -22.67
CA SER A 166 21.30 17.95 -23.40
C SER A 166 22.77 18.13 -23.03
N ARG A 167 23.19 19.36 -22.70
CA ARG A 167 24.54 19.67 -22.22
C ARG A 167 24.83 19.00 -20.87
N ASN A 168 23.89 19.08 -19.93
CA ASN A 168 24.05 18.50 -18.60
C ASN A 168 24.03 16.96 -18.63
N THR A 169 23.38 16.36 -19.63
CA THR A 169 23.38 14.90 -19.83
C THR A 169 24.78 14.36 -20.16
N ILE A 170 25.62 15.16 -20.82
CA ILE A 170 26.99 14.78 -21.20
C ILE A 170 27.98 15.11 -20.06
N ASP A 171 27.81 16.27 -19.43
CA ASP A 171 28.74 16.83 -18.45
C ASP A 171 28.44 16.40 -16.99
N GLU A 172 27.73 15.30 -16.77
CA GLU A 172 27.33 14.92 -15.40
C GLU A 172 28.57 14.68 -14.53
N GLU A 173 28.70 15.46 -13.45
CA GLU A 173 29.86 15.40 -12.56
C GLU A 173 30.04 13.96 -12.01
N GLY A 174 31.18 13.33 -12.28
CA GLY A 174 31.49 11.99 -11.77
C GLY A 174 31.36 11.85 -10.24
N ARG A 175 31.41 12.97 -9.50
CA ARG A 175 31.09 13.02 -8.06
C ARG A 175 29.66 12.54 -7.76
N ILE A 176 28.67 12.94 -8.56
CA ILE A 176 27.27 12.59 -8.37
C ILE A 176 27.02 11.10 -8.71
N GLU A 177 27.74 10.54 -9.68
CA GLU A 177 27.74 9.09 -9.96
C GLU A 177 28.21 8.28 -8.74
N VAL A 178 29.38 8.62 -8.17
CA VAL A 178 29.93 7.91 -7.00
C VAL A 178 28.98 8.01 -5.80
N LEU A 179 28.40 9.19 -5.56
CA LEU A 179 27.40 9.39 -4.51
C LEU A 179 26.15 8.53 -4.74
N ARG A 180 25.62 8.49 -5.98
CA ARG A 180 24.49 7.63 -6.36
C ARG A 180 24.79 6.17 -6.05
N GLY A 181 25.90 5.64 -6.53
CA GLY A 181 26.29 4.25 -6.30
C GLY A 181 26.33 3.88 -4.81
N SER A 182 26.95 4.73 -3.99
CA SER A 182 27.02 4.55 -2.53
C SER A 182 25.62 4.53 -1.88
N TRP A 183 24.75 5.48 -2.23
CA TRP A 183 23.39 5.56 -1.71
C TRP A 183 22.52 4.38 -2.12
N ILE A 184 22.55 3.99 -3.40
CA ILE A 184 21.78 2.87 -3.92
C ILE A 184 22.21 1.57 -3.22
N LYS A 185 23.51 1.31 -3.09
CA LYS A 185 24.03 0.14 -2.37
C LYS A 185 23.56 0.11 -0.91
N ARG A 186 23.61 1.25 -0.22
CA ARG A 186 23.14 1.40 1.16
C ARG A 186 21.63 1.13 1.27
N TYR A 187 20.85 1.71 0.37
CA TYR A 187 19.41 1.52 0.31
C TYR A 187 19.05 0.05 0.08
N LEU A 188 19.60 -0.59 -0.94
CA LEU A 188 19.27 -1.98 -1.30
C LEU A 188 19.63 -2.96 -0.17
N ARG A 189 20.77 -2.75 0.51
CA ARG A 189 21.15 -3.53 1.70
C ARG A 189 20.11 -3.38 2.82
N TRP A 190 19.71 -2.14 3.10
CA TRP A 190 18.69 -1.85 4.10
C TRP A 190 17.33 -2.45 3.71
N ALA A 191 16.91 -2.27 2.46
CA ALA A 191 15.65 -2.78 1.93
C ALA A 191 15.59 -4.31 2.02
N GLY A 192 16.64 -5.02 1.60
CA GLY A 192 16.74 -6.48 1.73
C GLY A 192 16.64 -6.95 3.19
N THR A 193 17.38 -6.30 4.10
CA THR A 193 17.30 -6.60 5.54
C THR A 193 15.91 -6.31 6.12
N SER A 194 15.26 -5.25 5.64
CA SER A 194 13.94 -4.83 6.07
C SER A 194 12.86 -5.81 5.60
N ARG A 195 12.88 -6.24 4.33
CA ARG A 195 11.91 -7.19 3.77
C ARG A 195 11.86 -8.50 4.54
N GLY A 196 13.03 -9.04 4.92
CA GLY A 196 13.10 -10.28 5.71
C GLY A 196 12.61 -10.12 7.17
N ARG A 197 12.38 -8.90 7.65
CA ARG A 197 12.01 -8.61 9.04
C ARG A 197 10.69 -7.87 9.18
N ARG A 198 10.05 -7.45 8.09
CA ARG A 198 8.87 -6.60 8.13
C ARG A 198 7.85 -7.06 7.09
N THR A 199 6.64 -7.34 7.54
CA THR A 199 5.50 -7.66 6.68
C THR A 199 4.50 -6.53 6.78
N LEU A 200 4.03 -6.01 5.64
CA LEU A 200 3.02 -4.96 5.57
C LEU A 200 1.78 -5.51 4.85
N ILE A 201 0.61 -5.29 5.42
CA ILE A 201 -0.67 -5.84 4.96
C ILE A 201 -1.71 -4.72 5.00
N GLY A 202 -2.63 -4.71 4.04
CA GLY A 202 -3.78 -3.81 4.03
C GLY A 202 -3.58 -2.51 3.28
N VAL A 203 -2.42 -2.32 2.64
CA VAL A 203 -2.12 -1.13 1.83
C VAL A 203 -2.67 -1.24 0.40
N GLY A 204 -2.80 -2.45 -0.15
CA GLY A 204 -3.25 -2.64 -1.54
C GLY A 204 -2.51 -1.72 -2.54
N ASP A 205 -3.25 -1.22 -3.54
CA ASP A 205 -2.77 -0.22 -4.51
C ASP A 205 -2.98 1.25 -4.05
N ASP A 206 -3.41 1.45 -2.80
CA ASP A 206 -3.70 2.79 -2.28
C ASP A 206 -2.42 3.47 -1.77
N LEU A 207 -2.02 4.48 -2.53
CA LEU A 207 -0.78 5.20 -2.27
C LEU A 207 -0.83 5.98 -0.95
N THR A 208 -1.95 6.63 -0.64
CA THR A 208 -2.05 7.45 0.57
C THR A 208 -1.82 6.58 1.80
N SER A 209 -2.43 5.40 1.80
CA SER A 209 -2.17 4.38 2.82
C SER A 209 -0.70 3.94 2.87
N ALA A 210 -0.04 3.81 1.72
CA ALA A 210 1.38 3.42 1.64
C ALA A 210 2.32 4.51 2.15
N GLU A 211 2.01 5.79 1.88
CA GLU A 211 2.75 6.96 2.34
C GLU A 211 2.58 7.15 3.85
N GLU A 212 1.36 7.05 4.37
CA GLU A 212 1.09 7.12 5.81
C GLU A 212 1.73 5.94 6.55
N ALA A 213 1.62 4.72 6.01
CA ALA A 213 2.37 3.56 6.49
C ALA A 213 3.88 3.86 6.53
N ALA A 214 4.42 4.48 5.48
CA ALA A 214 5.84 4.84 5.44
C ALA A 214 6.25 5.76 6.59
N VAL A 215 5.39 6.71 7.00
CA VAL A 215 5.61 7.60 8.14
C VAL A 215 5.65 6.82 9.46
N LEU A 216 4.70 5.91 9.66
CA LEU A 216 4.57 5.10 10.88
C LEU A 216 5.75 4.16 11.12
N PHE A 217 6.40 3.70 10.04
CA PHE A 217 7.34 2.58 10.10
C PHE A 217 8.83 3.00 10.09
N ARG A 218 9.13 4.28 10.35
CA ARG A 218 10.48 4.84 10.25
C ARG A 218 10.91 5.58 11.51
N GLY A 219 12.01 5.14 12.10
CA GLY A 219 12.79 5.98 13.01
C GLY A 219 13.38 7.18 12.26
N ARG A 220 13.71 8.25 12.98
CA ARG A 220 14.13 9.58 12.49
C ARG A 220 15.45 9.63 11.67
N ALA A 221 16.04 8.51 11.31
CA ALA A 221 17.49 8.43 11.00
C ALA A 221 17.87 8.27 9.51
N TYR A 222 16.93 8.41 8.56
CA TYR A 222 17.27 8.22 7.13
C TYR A 222 17.24 9.53 6.34
N PRO A 223 18.29 9.85 5.55
CA PRO A 223 18.43 11.15 4.87
C PRO A 223 17.55 11.33 3.63
N TRP A 224 17.03 10.25 3.05
CA TRP A 224 16.02 10.28 1.97
C TRP A 224 14.58 10.44 2.49
N TYR A 225 14.43 10.66 3.79
CA TYR A 225 13.14 10.83 4.44
C TYR A 225 13.15 12.10 5.28
N ARG A 226 12.26 13.04 4.96
CA ARG A 226 11.89 14.10 5.91
C ARG A 226 10.48 13.78 6.39
N PRO A 227 10.25 13.73 7.71
CA PRO A 227 8.89 13.61 8.21
C PRO A 227 8.10 14.81 7.68
N GLN A 228 7.11 14.53 6.85
CA GLN A 228 6.05 15.50 6.62
C GLN A 228 5.22 15.49 7.89
N TYR A 229 5.02 16.66 8.49
CA TYR A 229 4.06 16.83 9.56
C TYR A 229 2.66 16.68 8.95
N ALA A 230 2.28 15.45 8.65
CA ALA A 230 0.88 15.13 8.44
C ALA A 230 0.26 15.15 9.84
N SER A 231 -0.57 16.16 10.10
CA SER A 231 -1.57 16.12 11.18
C SER A 231 -2.57 15.04 10.79
N SER A 232 -2.21 13.77 10.97
CA SER A 232 -3.08 12.68 10.60
C SER A 232 -3.91 12.29 11.83
N ASP A 233 -5.23 12.36 11.70
CA ASP A 233 -6.21 11.81 12.64
C ASP A 233 -6.15 10.26 12.62
N VAL A 234 -4.95 9.68 12.58
CA VAL A 234 -4.70 8.25 12.43
C VAL A 234 -4.63 7.62 13.80
N LEU A 235 -5.56 6.72 14.08
CA LEU A 235 -5.53 5.92 15.29
C LEU A 235 -4.50 4.79 15.13
N ILE A 236 -3.42 4.86 15.91
CA ILE A 236 -2.35 3.86 15.91
C ILE A 236 -2.43 3.03 17.18
N ARG A 237 -2.34 1.70 17.07
CA ARG A 237 -2.16 0.79 18.20
C ARG A 237 -0.99 -0.14 17.95
N ALA A 238 -0.06 -0.20 18.91
CA ALA A 238 1.08 -1.10 18.86
C ALA A 238 0.99 -2.20 19.93
N SER A 239 1.63 -3.34 19.67
CA SER A 239 1.71 -4.47 20.60
C SER A 239 2.90 -5.37 20.32
N THR A 240 3.32 -6.11 21.33
CA THR A 240 4.39 -7.11 21.22
C THR A 240 3.78 -8.51 21.38
N VAL A 241 4.12 -9.41 20.46
CA VAL A 241 3.74 -10.82 20.44
C VAL A 241 5.01 -11.64 20.72
N ARG A 242 5.04 -12.43 21.79
CA ARG A 242 6.20 -13.28 22.12
C ARG A 242 6.02 -14.67 21.50
N HIS A 243 7.06 -15.21 20.85
CA HIS A 243 6.98 -16.54 20.23
C HIS A 243 6.95 -17.63 21.29
N GLY A 244 6.18 -18.70 21.06
CA GLY A 244 6.29 -19.95 21.81
C GLY A 244 5.52 -20.02 23.13
N GLN A 245 4.53 -19.15 23.33
CA GLN A 245 3.65 -19.23 24.50
C GLN A 245 2.36 -19.99 24.15
N SER A 246 2.26 -21.23 24.65
CA SER A 246 1.10 -22.14 24.68
C SER A 246 0.87 -23.09 23.49
N VAL A 247 0.66 -24.37 23.82
CA VAL A 247 0.15 -25.43 22.93
C VAL A 247 -1.23 -25.06 22.37
N GLU A 248 -2.03 -24.31 23.12
CA GLU A 248 -3.35 -23.80 22.69
C GLU A 248 -3.24 -22.79 21.55
N ALA A 249 -2.13 -22.06 21.45
CA ALA A 249 -1.91 -21.15 20.32
C ALA A 249 -1.74 -21.93 19.01
N ARG A 250 -1.17 -23.15 19.06
CA ARG A 250 -1.00 -24.00 17.87
C ARG A 250 -2.33 -24.56 17.36
N SER A 251 -3.24 -24.96 18.24
CA SER A 251 -4.57 -25.44 17.83
C SER A 251 -5.43 -24.30 17.25
N GLN A 252 -5.32 -23.09 17.78
CA GLN A 252 -5.96 -21.89 17.21
C GLN A 252 -5.41 -21.54 15.83
N ASN A 253 -4.09 -21.66 15.62
CA ASN A 253 -3.47 -21.41 14.31
C ASN A 253 -4.01 -22.33 13.21
N ALA A 254 -4.24 -23.61 13.51
CA ALA A 254 -4.85 -24.54 12.56
C ALA A 254 -6.28 -24.14 12.17
N ALA A 255 -7.04 -23.54 13.11
CA ALA A 255 -8.36 -23.00 12.81
C ALA A 255 -8.28 -21.77 11.90
N PHE A 256 -7.30 -20.88 12.10
CA PHE A 256 -7.08 -19.71 11.23
C PHE A 256 -6.69 -20.08 9.80
N LEU A 257 -5.91 -21.15 9.60
CA LEU A 257 -5.56 -21.64 8.27
C LEU A 257 -6.79 -22.11 7.48
N ARG A 258 -7.84 -22.58 8.15
CA ARG A 258 -9.13 -22.95 7.52
C ARG A 258 -9.97 -21.75 7.08
N LEU A 259 -9.63 -20.53 7.50
CA LEU A 259 -10.35 -19.31 7.12
C LEU A 259 -9.95 -18.77 5.74
N ALA A 260 -8.73 -19.04 5.28
CA ALA A 260 -8.26 -18.50 4.00
C ALA A 260 -9.13 -18.92 2.80
N PRO A 261 -9.58 -20.18 2.68
CA PRO A 261 -10.45 -20.62 1.58
C PRO A 261 -11.88 -20.05 1.63
N SER A 262 -12.40 -19.71 2.82
CA SER A 262 -13.79 -19.24 2.98
C SER A 262 -13.99 -17.77 2.61
N MET A 263 -12.91 -16.99 2.47
CA MET A 263 -12.95 -15.55 2.20
C MET A 263 -12.89 -15.17 0.70
N GLY A 264 -13.05 -16.11 -0.24
CA GLY A 264 -12.97 -15.85 -1.68
C GLY A 264 -13.95 -14.77 -2.19
N PRO A 265 -13.63 -14.06 -3.29
CA PRO A 265 -14.53 -13.05 -3.86
C PRO A 265 -15.84 -13.68 -4.34
N GLY A 266 -16.98 -13.10 -3.93
CA GLY A 266 -18.31 -13.48 -4.43
C GLY A 266 -19.07 -14.57 -3.66
N ARG A 267 -18.58 -15.04 -2.50
CA ARG A 267 -19.35 -15.94 -1.63
C ARG A 267 -20.16 -15.13 -0.61
N ASP A 268 -21.41 -15.51 -0.36
CA ASP A 268 -22.19 -14.98 0.75
C ASP A 268 -21.43 -15.24 2.07
N PHE A 269 -20.98 -14.15 2.69
CA PHE A 269 -19.93 -14.19 3.71
C PHE A 269 -20.49 -14.64 5.06
N PHE A 270 -20.55 -15.93 5.32
CA PHE A 270 -20.46 -16.42 6.69
C PHE A 270 -19.00 -16.76 6.98
N LEU A 271 -18.38 -15.96 7.84
CA LEU A 271 -17.04 -16.21 8.33
C LEU A 271 -17.15 -17.23 9.44
N GLU A 272 -16.70 -18.46 9.18
CA GLU A 272 -16.39 -19.38 10.28
C GLU A 272 -15.28 -18.72 11.14
N LEU A 273 -15.39 -18.80 12.45
CA LEU A 273 -14.44 -18.21 13.38
C LEU A 273 -13.89 -19.31 14.31
N PRO A 274 -12.63 -19.22 14.75
CA PRO A 274 -12.14 -20.05 15.84
C PRO A 274 -13.02 -19.89 17.09
N GLN A 275 -13.33 -21.00 17.76
CA GLN A 275 -14.18 -20.99 18.97
C GLN A 275 -13.67 -20.04 20.06
N ALA A 276 -12.34 -19.83 20.14
CA ALA A 276 -11.72 -18.88 21.05
C ALA A 276 -12.21 -17.42 20.88
N LEU A 277 -12.79 -17.08 19.73
CA LEU A 277 -13.33 -15.74 19.45
C LEU A 277 -14.75 -15.53 19.94
N GLU A 278 -15.47 -16.56 20.40
CA GLU A 278 -16.85 -16.42 20.87
C GLU A 278 -16.97 -15.38 22.00
N ARG A 279 -16.21 -15.56 23.10
CA ARG A 279 -16.24 -14.63 24.24
C ARG A 279 -15.72 -13.23 23.89
N PRO A 280 -14.61 -13.05 23.15
CA PRO A 280 -14.20 -11.73 22.65
C PRO A 280 -15.28 -11.04 21.81
N MET A 281 -15.88 -11.74 20.84
CA MET A 281 -16.90 -11.16 19.96
C MET A 281 -18.16 -10.79 20.72
N ALA A 282 -18.66 -11.66 21.61
CA ALA A 282 -19.80 -11.36 22.47
C ALA A 282 -19.56 -10.12 23.35
N ARG A 283 -18.37 -9.99 23.95
CA ARG A 283 -17.99 -8.79 24.73
C ARG A 283 -17.97 -7.52 23.89
N ILE A 284 -17.45 -7.57 22.66
CA ILE A 284 -17.44 -6.42 21.76
C ILE A 284 -18.88 -6.05 21.38
N THR A 285 -19.71 -7.02 21.02
CA THR A 285 -21.13 -6.80 20.68
C THR A 285 -21.87 -6.11 21.83
N ALA A 286 -21.79 -6.67 23.05
CA ALA A 286 -22.42 -6.09 24.23
C ALA A 286 -21.90 -4.69 24.53
N SER A 287 -20.57 -4.47 24.44
CA SER A 287 -19.96 -3.15 24.69
C SER A 287 -20.37 -2.09 23.67
N VAL A 288 -20.58 -2.46 22.41
CA VAL A 288 -21.08 -1.54 21.38
C VAL A 288 -22.57 -1.27 21.59
N ALA A 289 -23.36 -2.31 21.81
CA ALA A 289 -24.81 -2.19 21.99
C ALA A 289 -25.19 -1.39 23.25
N ALA A 290 -24.43 -1.51 24.35
CA ALA A 290 -24.64 -0.77 25.59
C ALA A 290 -24.50 0.76 25.46
N LYS A 291 -24.01 1.26 24.32
CA LYS A 291 -23.92 2.71 24.05
C LYS A 291 -25.24 3.31 23.55
N PHE A 292 -26.21 2.47 23.21
CA PHE A 292 -27.52 2.89 22.71
C PHE A 292 -28.56 2.84 23.82
N ARG A 293 -29.64 3.59 23.64
CA ARG A 293 -30.74 3.66 24.62
C ARG A 293 -31.41 2.31 24.76
N GLU A 294 -31.95 2.02 25.94
CA GLU A 294 -32.57 0.71 26.20
C GLU A 294 -33.77 0.41 25.31
N SER A 295 -34.56 1.44 25.01
CA SER A 295 -35.73 1.39 24.13
C SER A 295 -35.39 1.14 22.66
N THR A 296 -34.11 1.21 22.27
CA THR A 296 -33.66 1.00 20.88
C THR A 296 -33.89 -0.44 20.44
N PHE A 297 -33.88 -1.39 21.37
CA PHE A 297 -33.86 -2.82 21.08
C PHE A 297 -35.12 -3.53 21.62
N SER A 298 -35.59 -4.55 20.90
CA SER A 298 -36.61 -5.46 21.42
C SER A 298 -35.99 -6.43 22.45
N ALA A 299 -36.82 -7.07 23.28
CA ALA A 299 -36.34 -8.05 24.28
C ALA A 299 -35.49 -9.16 23.65
N ARG A 300 -35.89 -9.67 22.48
CA ARG A 300 -35.13 -10.68 21.73
C ARG A 300 -33.78 -10.14 21.24
N GLU A 301 -33.73 -8.92 20.73
CA GLU A 301 -32.47 -8.30 20.29
C GLU A 301 -31.53 -8.10 21.47
N ARG A 302 -32.02 -7.65 22.63
CA ARG A 302 -31.22 -7.48 23.86
C ARG A 302 -30.60 -8.79 24.30
N ALA A 303 -31.37 -9.88 24.31
CA ALA A 303 -30.86 -11.21 24.62
C ALA A 303 -29.74 -11.64 23.65
N CYS A 304 -29.92 -11.44 22.33
CA CYS A 304 -28.89 -11.76 21.34
C CYS A 304 -27.63 -10.88 21.48
N LEU A 305 -27.79 -9.61 21.84
CA LEU A 305 -26.69 -8.66 22.04
C LEU A 305 -25.96 -8.83 23.38
N GLY A 306 -26.44 -9.71 24.27
CA GLY A 306 -25.89 -9.92 25.60
C GLY A 306 -26.14 -8.75 26.56
N LEU A 307 -27.27 -8.05 26.38
CA LEU A 307 -27.73 -6.96 27.25
C LEU A 307 -28.72 -7.49 28.30
N PRO A 308 -28.83 -6.84 29.48
CA PRO A 308 -29.85 -7.19 30.48
C PRO A 308 -31.27 -7.00 29.95
N GLU A 309 -32.28 -7.65 30.55
CA GLU A 309 -33.68 -7.44 30.18
C GLU A 309 -34.09 -5.97 30.39
N ALA A 310 -34.96 -5.45 29.52
CA ALA A 310 -35.41 -4.07 29.60
C ALA A 310 -36.48 -3.91 30.69
N SER A 311 -36.43 -2.82 31.44
CA SER A 311 -37.40 -2.55 32.50
C SER A 311 -38.79 -2.20 31.95
N GLU A 312 -38.89 -1.51 30.80
CA GLU A 312 -40.15 -1.20 30.08
C GLU A 312 -39.84 -0.51 28.72
N GLY A 313 -40.75 -0.60 27.73
CA GLY A 313 -40.75 0.29 26.55
C GLY A 313 -39.81 -0.03 25.37
N GLY A 314 -39.48 -1.31 25.12
CA GLY A 314 -38.67 -1.75 23.97
C GLY A 314 -39.41 -1.77 22.63
N GLN A 315 -38.66 -1.91 21.54
CA GLN A 315 -39.24 -2.12 20.20
C GLN A 315 -40.13 -3.38 20.17
N PRO A 316 -41.31 -3.34 19.52
CA PRO A 316 -42.25 -4.46 19.53
C PRO A 316 -41.79 -5.64 18.67
N SER A 317 -40.94 -5.40 17.67
CA SER A 317 -40.46 -6.43 16.74
C SER A 317 -38.93 -6.50 16.70
N SER A 318 -38.41 -7.72 16.55
CA SER A 318 -36.98 -7.96 16.36
C SER A 318 -36.59 -7.81 14.90
N ARG A 319 -35.50 -7.09 14.63
CA ARG A 319 -34.91 -6.94 13.30
C ARG A 319 -33.85 -8.00 13.07
N ALA A 320 -33.91 -8.66 11.91
CA ALA A 320 -32.94 -9.70 11.56
C ALA A 320 -31.49 -9.18 11.54
N SER A 321 -31.26 -7.94 11.10
CA SER A 321 -29.91 -7.33 11.07
C SER A 321 -29.29 -7.12 12.45
N VAL A 322 -30.10 -7.03 13.51
CA VAL A 322 -29.62 -6.89 14.89
C VAL A 322 -29.42 -8.28 15.52
N VAL A 323 -30.36 -9.19 15.28
CA VAL A 323 -30.29 -10.57 15.79
C VAL A 323 -29.09 -11.33 15.21
N LEU A 324 -28.72 -11.08 13.96
CA LEU A 324 -27.57 -11.70 13.28
C LEU A 324 -26.25 -10.94 13.44
N LEU A 325 -26.26 -9.81 14.16
CA LEU A 325 -25.05 -9.01 14.41
C LEU A 325 -23.99 -9.75 15.25
N PRO A 326 -24.34 -10.43 16.36
CA PRO A 326 -23.37 -11.20 17.14
C PRO A 326 -22.85 -12.42 16.36
N ALA A 327 -21.64 -12.87 16.68
CA ALA A 327 -21.20 -14.19 16.26
C ALA A 327 -22.10 -15.26 16.92
N TYR A 328 -22.54 -16.25 16.15
CA TYR A 328 -23.50 -17.25 16.59
C TYR A 328 -23.00 -18.67 16.31
N ARG A 329 -23.40 -19.60 17.16
CA ARG A 329 -22.98 -20.99 17.09
C ARG A 329 -23.97 -21.81 16.27
N VAL A 330 -23.46 -22.62 15.35
CA VAL A 330 -24.23 -23.65 14.64
C VAL A 330 -23.47 -24.97 14.79
N ARG A 331 -24.02 -25.89 15.59
CA ARG A 331 -23.32 -27.11 16.05
C ARG A 331 -22.01 -26.75 16.78
N GLU A 332 -20.88 -27.29 16.33
CA GLU A 332 -19.54 -27.05 16.92
C GLU A 332 -18.80 -25.88 16.28
N HIS A 333 -19.44 -25.14 15.38
CA HIS A 333 -18.81 -24.07 14.61
C HIS A 333 -19.37 -22.70 15.00
N LEU A 334 -18.48 -21.71 15.07
CA LEU A 334 -18.83 -20.32 15.32
C LEU A 334 -18.86 -19.58 14.00
N PHE A 335 -19.93 -18.84 13.72
CA PHE A 335 -20.09 -18.06 12.50
C PHE A 335 -20.32 -16.59 12.80
N LEU A 336 -19.83 -15.73 11.91
CA LEU A 336 -20.12 -14.31 11.87
C LEU A 336 -20.61 -13.94 10.48
N ASP A 337 -21.69 -13.17 10.37
CA ASP A 337 -22.09 -12.57 9.10
C ASP A 337 -21.04 -11.53 8.68
N GLY A 338 -20.18 -11.90 7.74
CA GLY A 338 -19.11 -11.07 7.22
C GLY A 338 -19.62 -9.83 6.48
N ARG A 339 -20.90 -9.78 6.07
CA ARG A 339 -21.52 -8.58 5.48
C ARG A 339 -21.61 -7.42 6.49
N VAL A 340 -21.56 -7.74 7.79
CA VAL A 340 -21.47 -6.72 8.84
C VAL A 340 -20.15 -5.95 8.75
N LEU A 341 -19.07 -6.56 8.27
CA LEU A 341 -17.75 -5.92 8.21
C LEU A 341 -17.65 -4.98 7.00
N GLY A 342 -17.04 -3.81 7.17
CA GLY A 342 -16.69 -2.93 6.05
C GLY A 342 -15.75 -3.61 5.03
N ARG A 343 -15.90 -3.29 3.74
CA ARG A 343 -15.08 -3.84 2.65
C ARG A 343 -13.56 -3.72 2.88
N PRO A 344 -13.01 -2.61 3.41
CA PRO A 344 -11.59 -2.51 3.71
C PRO A 344 -11.14 -3.53 4.77
N THR A 345 -11.92 -3.73 5.83
CA THR A 345 -11.64 -4.74 6.87
C THR A 345 -11.65 -6.14 6.27
N GLN A 346 -12.65 -6.47 5.46
CA GLN A 346 -12.73 -7.79 4.80
C GLN A 346 -11.50 -8.05 3.91
N ALA A 347 -11.06 -7.05 3.14
CA ALA A 347 -9.89 -7.16 2.29
C ALA A 347 -8.62 -7.46 3.10
N VAL A 348 -8.39 -6.75 4.19
CA VAL A 348 -7.22 -6.97 5.05
C VAL A 348 -7.26 -8.32 5.76
N LEU A 349 -8.42 -8.74 6.26
CA LEU A 349 -8.57 -10.07 6.86
C LEU A 349 -8.24 -11.18 5.84
N ARG A 350 -8.68 -11.02 4.58
CA ARG A 350 -8.35 -11.94 3.49
C ARG A 350 -6.84 -11.95 3.21
N GLU A 351 -6.20 -10.78 3.13
CA GLU A 351 -4.75 -10.69 2.93
C GLU A 351 -3.98 -11.38 4.06
N ILE A 352 -4.40 -11.20 5.32
CA ILE A 352 -3.79 -11.89 6.48
C ILE A 352 -3.98 -13.41 6.35
N ALA A 353 -5.19 -13.86 6.04
CA ALA A 353 -5.49 -15.29 5.89
C ALA A 353 -4.67 -15.94 4.77
N GLN A 354 -4.56 -15.27 3.63
CA GLN A 354 -3.74 -15.72 2.51
C GLN A 354 -2.24 -15.72 2.85
N ALA A 355 -1.76 -14.71 3.58
CA ALA A 355 -0.37 -14.68 4.05
C ALA A 355 -0.08 -15.85 5.00
N MET A 356 -1.01 -16.22 5.88
CA MET A 356 -0.87 -17.39 6.76
C MET A 356 -0.82 -18.70 5.96
N SER A 357 -1.67 -18.87 4.94
CA SER A 357 -1.73 -20.11 4.16
C SER A 357 -0.48 -20.38 3.31
N LEU A 358 0.31 -19.34 3.00
CA LEU A 358 1.56 -19.46 2.26
C LEU A 358 2.76 -19.81 3.14
N LEU A 359 2.61 -19.80 4.46
CA LEU A 359 3.67 -20.08 5.41
C LEU A 359 3.65 -21.55 5.87
N PRO A 360 4.83 -22.16 6.11
CA PRO A 360 4.93 -23.43 6.82
C PRO A 360 4.24 -23.37 8.19
N SER A 361 3.59 -24.44 8.62
CA SER A 361 2.77 -24.50 9.84
C SER A 361 3.55 -24.21 11.14
N ASP A 362 4.88 -24.37 11.11
CA ASP A 362 5.80 -24.09 12.21
C ASP A 362 6.38 -22.67 12.17
N ASN A 363 6.01 -21.86 11.18
CA ASN A 363 6.57 -20.52 11.02
C ASN A 363 6.10 -19.57 12.14
N PRO A 364 7.01 -18.93 12.91
CA PRO A 364 6.64 -18.03 14.00
C PRO A 364 5.85 -16.79 13.56
N ALA A 365 5.86 -16.45 12.27
CA ALA A 365 5.04 -15.37 11.72
C ALA A 365 3.54 -15.66 11.78
N ILE A 366 3.12 -16.93 11.81
CA ILE A 366 1.69 -17.31 11.88
C ILE A 366 1.04 -16.76 13.15
N GLU A 367 1.72 -16.83 14.31
CA GLU A 367 1.16 -16.31 15.56
C GLU A 367 0.95 -14.79 15.50
N ALA A 368 1.89 -14.06 14.88
CA ALA A 368 1.77 -12.62 14.70
C ALA A 368 0.63 -12.25 13.73
N LEU A 369 0.45 -13.04 12.67
CA LEU A 369 -0.65 -12.88 11.71
C LEU A 369 -2.01 -13.22 12.33
N ALA A 370 -2.10 -14.29 13.12
CA ALA A 370 -3.32 -14.65 13.85
C ALA A 370 -3.73 -13.52 14.79
N ARG A 371 -2.81 -13.00 15.61
CA ARG A 371 -3.12 -11.84 16.48
C ARG A 371 -3.46 -10.57 15.71
N ALA A 372 -2.86 -10.36 14.53
CA ALA A 372 -3.27 -9.28 13.65
C ALA A 372 -4.71 -9.47 13.16
N TYR A 373 -5.06 -10.68 12.73
CA TYR A 373 -6.41 -11.04 12.29
C TYR A 373 -7.44 -10.76 13.38
N GLU A 374 -7.22 -11.24 14.60
CA GLU A 374 -8.12 -11.02 15.74
C GLU A 374 -8.37 -9.54 16.01
N ARG A 375 -7.30 -8.73 15.97
CA ARG A 375 -7.38 -7.29 16.25
C ARG A 375 -8.07 -6.52 15.14
N VAL A 376 -7.78 -6.87 13.88
CA VAL A 376 -8.45 -6.29 12.71
C VAL A 376 -9.94 -6.65 12.75
N LEU A 377 -10.26 -7.92 13.00
CA LEU A 377 -11.63 -8.41 13.10
C LEU A 377 -12.38 -7.70 14.24
N GLY A 378 -11.86 -7.72 15.46
CA GLY A 378 -12.55 -7.16 16.62
C GLY A 378 -12.83 -5.66 16.49
N ARG A 379 -11.84 -4.88 16.03
CA ARG A 379 -12.03 -3.43 15.86
C ARG A 379 -12.84 -3.08 14.62
N GLY A 380 -12.66 -3.81 13.51
CA GLY A 380 -13.45 -3.62 12.30
C GLY A 380 -14.93 -3.97 12.54
N PHE A 381 -15.18 -5.06 13.26
CA PHE A 381 -16.50 -5.44 13.74
C PHE A 381 -17.09 -4.38 14.67
N ALA A 382 -16.36 -3.94 15.70
CA ALA A 382 -16.85 -2.91 16.62
C ALA A 382 -17.26 -1.63 15.90
N SER A 383 -16.47 -1.20 14.92
CA SER A 383 -16.73 0.01 14.14
C SER A 383 -17.95 -0.15 13.24
N SER A 384 -18.07 -1.30 12.57
CA SER A 384 -19.21 -1.57 11.67
C SER A 384 -20.51 -1.83 12.44
N ALA A 385 -20.44 -2.51 13.58
CA ALA A 385 -21.55 -2.71 14.50
C ALA A 385 -22.05 -1.38 15.07
N LEU A 386 -21.14 -0.51 15.52
CA LEU A 386 -21.49 0.82 16.04
C LEU A 386 -22.24 1.63 14.97
N HIS A 387 -21.79 1.55 13.73
CA HIS A 387 -22.45 2.21 12.61
C HIS A 387 -23.83 1.63 12.30
N LEU A 388 -23.93 0.31 12.18
CA LEU A 388 -25.19 -0.37 11.90
C LEU A 388 -26.23 0.00 12.96
N LEU A 389 -25.87 -0.08 14.24
CA LEU A 389 -26.76 0.26 15.34
C LEU A 389 -27.06 1.76 15.40
N GLY A 390 -26.09 2.63 15.11
CA GLY A 390 -26.30 4.07 15.03
C GLY A 390 -27.24 4.51 13.92
N ARG A 391 -27.28 3.80 12.80
CA ARG A 391 -28.29 4.02 11.74
C ARG A 391 -29.70 3.69 12.21
N LEU A 392 -29.84 2.70 13.09
CA LEU A 392 -31.14 2.29 13.64
C LEU A 392 -31.68 3.27 14.70
N ASP A 393 -30.78 3.92 15.44
CA ASP A 393 -31.11 4.92 16.47
C ASP A 393 -31.15 6.36 15.91
N GLY A 394 -30.84 6.55 14.62
CA GLY A 394 -30.76 7.87 13.98
C GLY A 394 -29.58 8.73 14.45
N SER A 395 -28.67 8.17 15.25
CA SER A 395 -27.51 8.86 15.83
C SER A 395 -26.27 8.84 14.92
N ALA A 396 -26.23 7.98 13.91
CA ALA A 396 -25.14 7.95 12.93
C ALA A 396 -25.50 8.68 11.62
N THR A 397 -24.59 9.53 11.15
CA THR A 397 -24.58 9.97 9.75
C THR A 397 -23.82 8.95 8.92
N ASP A 398 -24.24 8.71 7.67
CA ASP A 398 -23.64 7.72 6.74
C ASP A 398 -22.14 7.95 6.43
N VAL A 399 -21.55 9.05 6.94
CA VAL A 399 -20.25 9.57 6.52
C VAL A 399 -19.07 9.06 7.35
N GLU A 400 -19.25 8.69 8.64
CA GLU A 400 -18.10 8.45 9.53
C GLU A 400 -17.61 7.01 9.63
N ALA A 401 -18.46 6.00 9.40
CA ALA A 401 -18.06 4.61 9.60
C ALA A 401 -17.50 3.91 8.35
N ALA A 402 -17.79 4.45 7.17
CA ALA A 402 -17.47 3.81 5.90
C ALA A 402 -15.97 3.85 5.53
N LEU A 403 -15.13 4.51 6.34
CA LEU A 403 -13.86 5.03 5.83
C LEU A 403 -12.62 4.64 6.64
N ILE A 404 -12.71 3.75 7.63
CA ILE A 404 -11.52 3.38 8.40
C ILE A 404 -10.89 2.12 7.83
N ARG A 405 -9.71 2.29 7.22
CA ARG A 405 -8.93 1.22 6.61
C ARG A 405 -7.85 0.70 7.57
N PRO A 406 -7.89 -0.58 7.96
CA PRO A 406 -6.82 -1.15 8.76
C PRO A 406 -5.56 -1.34 7.90
N VAL A 407 -4.40 -1.00 8.47
CA VAL A 407 -3.08 -1.33 7.93
C VAL A 407 -2.29 -2.01 9.03
N VAL A 408 -1.66 -3.14 8.69
CA VAL A 408 -0.93 -3.97 9.65
C VAL A 408 0.54 -4.04 9.26
N LEU A 409 1.42 -3.66 10.19
CA LEU A 409 2.84 -3.97 10.12
C LEU A 409 3.21 -4.99 11.19
N ILE A 410 3.86 -6.06 10.76
CA ILE A 410 4.52 -7.01 11.64
C ILE A 410 6.03 -6.85 11.48
N ARG A 411 6.73 -6.57 12.57
CA ARG A 411 8.19 -6.56 12.62
C ARG A 411 8.70 -7.77 13.40
N HIS A 412 9.34 -8.68 12.69
CA HIS A 412 9.92 -9.92 13.21
C HIS A 412 11.23 -9.64 13.95
N ARG A 413 11.38 -10.25 15.13
CA ARG A 413 12.62 -10.38 15.92
C ARG A 413 12.83 -11.85 16.27
N ARG A 414 14.01 -12.19 16.80
CA ARG A 414 14.37 -13.59 17.12
C ARG A 414 13.34 -14.29 18.03
N SER A 415 12.86 -13.61 19.08
CA SER A 415 11.96 -14.18 20.09
C SER A 415 10.58 -13.53 20.17
N SER A 416 10.29 -12.57 19.28
CA SER A 416 9.04 -11.81 19.32
C SER A 416 8.75 -11.12 18.00
N CYS A 417 7.48 -10.79 17.80
CA CYS A 417 7.00 -9.90 16.75
C CYS A 417 6.46 -8.61 17.37
N PHE A 418 6.80 -7.48 16.77
CA PHE A 418 6.17 -6.20 17.10
C PHE A 418 5.08 -5.92 16.06
N LEU A 419 3.83 -5.97 16.49
CA LEU A 419 2.65 -5.77 15.68
C LEU A 419 2.14 -4.34 15.86
N THR A 420 2.11 -3.58 14.77
CA THR A 420 1.53 -2.24 14.70
C THR A 420 0.31 -2.28 13.81
N LEU A 421 -0.83 -1.84 14.33
CA LEU A 421 -2.05 -1.63 13.57
C LEU A 421 -2.33 -0.14 13.49
N ALA A 422 -2.54 0.35 12.28
CA ALA A 422 -3.01 1.70 12.02
C ALA A 422 -4.41 1.61 11.41
N TRP A 423 -5.25 2.56 11.79
CA TRP A 423 -6.60 2.70 11.28
C TRP A 423 -6.65 4.04 10.56
N LEU A 424 -6.43 3.99 9.25
CA LEU A 424 -6.32 5.17 8.40
C LEU A 424 -7.74 5.61 8.03
N GLY A 425 -8.06 6.89 8.22
CA GLY A 425 -9.28 7.44 7.62
C GLY A 425 -9.11 7.50 6.11
N CYS A 426 -10.16 7.26 5.32
CA CYS A 426 -10.09 7.52 3.89
C CYS A 426 -9.86 9.02 3.71
N ALA A 427 -8.64 9.39 3.34
CA ALA A 427 -8.30 10.71 2.87
C ALA A 427 -9.22 11.02 1.68
N GLY A 428 -10.13 11.99 1.85
CA GLY A 428 -11.15 12.26 0.83
C GLY A 428 -12.17 13.33 1.20
N LYS A 429 -12.26 13.75 2.46
CA LYS A 429 -12.91 15.02 2.79
C LYS A 429 -11.91 15.86 3.56
N GLU A 430 -11.32 16.83 2.86
CA GLU A 430 -10.95 18.07 3.52
C GLU A 430 -12.15 18.46 4.38
N ARG A 431 -12.02 18.33 5.71
CA ARG A 431 -12.91 19.04 6.61
C ARG A 431 -12.68 20.50 6.25
N SER A 432 -13.54 21.08 5.41
CA SER A 432 -13.54 22.51 5.21
C SER A 432 -13.71 23.09 6.61
N ARG A 433 -12.62 23.58 7.20
CA ARG A 433 -12.66 24.47 8.35
C ARG A 433 -13.19 25.82 7.87
N ALA A 434 -14.36 25.82 7.25
CA ALA A 434 -15.22 26.99 7.10
C ALA A 434 -15.99 27.08 8.42
N GLY A 435 -15.28 27.55 9.44
CA GLY A 435 -15.78 27.74 10.80
C GLY A 435 -15.04 28.91 11.41
N GLY A 436 -15.03 30.02 10.69
CA GLY A 436 -14.65 31.33 11.19
C GLY A 436 -15.79 32.29 10.92
N GLN A 437 -16.83 32.22 11.75
CA GLN A 437 -17.61 33.41 12.09
C GLN A 437 -16.83 34.12 13.21
N VAL A 438 -16.28 35.29 12.89
CA VAL A 438 -16.27 36.47 13.76
C VAL A 438 -16.62 37.66 12.87
#